data_AF-A0AAV5LYE8-F1
#
_entry.id   AF-A0AAV5LYE8-F1
#
_cell.length_a   1.000
_cell.length_b   1.000
_cell.length_c   1.000
_cell.angle_alpha   90.00
_cell.angle_beta   90.00
_cell.angle_gamma   90.00
#
_symmetry.space_group_name_H-M   'P 1'
#
loop_
_entity.id
_entity.type
_entity.pdbx_description
1 polymer ?
#
loop_
_entity_poly.entity_id
_entity_poly.type
_entity_poly.pdbx_seq_one_letter_code
_entity_poly.pdbx_strand_id
1 'polypeptide(L)'
;MEGVTEAVNNLNISDSSASIKKNRIQVSNTKKPLFFYVNLAKRYMQQHNEVELSALGMAIATVVTIAEILKNNGLAVEKKIITSTVDMREESGGRPVQKAKIEILLGKSEKFDELMAAAAAEEALDNEEQS
;
A
#
# COMPACT_ATOMS: atom_id res chain seq x y z
N MET A 1 -2.23 -1.91 30.51
CA MET A 1 -1.37 -1.78 29.31
C MET A 1 -2.30 -1.59 28.12
N GLU A 2 -2.94 -0.43 28.05
CA GLU A 2 -4.04 -0.10 27.12
C GLU A 2 -3.89 1.36 26.71
N GLY A 3 -2.90 1.69 25.89
CA GLY A 3 -2.64 3.09 25.52
C GLY A 3 -2.01 3.29 24.14
N VAL A 4 -1.89 2.24 23.32
CA VAL A 4 -1.15 2.30 22.04
C VAL A 4 -2.08 2.29 20.81
N THR A 5 -3.40 2.17 21.00
CA THR A 5 -4.34 1.96 19.89
C THR A 5 -4.97 3.23 19.32
N GLU A 6 -4.86 4.38 19.99
CA GLU A 6 -5.54 5.63 19.55
C GLU A 6 -4.66 6.58 18.73
N ALA A 7 -3.32 6.50 18.87
CA ALA A 7 -2.38 7.42 18.21
C ALA A 7 -2.25 7.23 16.68
N VAL A 8 -2.99 6.28 16.09
CA VAL A 8 -2.93 5.99 14.65
C VAL A 8 -4.01 6.70 13.84
N ASN A 9 -4.99 7.34 14.50
CA ASN A 9 -6.14 7.95 13.83
C ASN A 9 -5.98 9.43 13.44
N ASN A 10 -4.90 10.12 13.87
CA ASN A 10 -4.80 11.57 13.71
C ASN A 10 -3.63 12.07 12.86
N LEU A 11 -3.08 11.24 11.97
CA LEU A 11 -2.22 11.74 10.88
C LEU A 11 -3.06 12.39 9.77
N ASN A 12 -3.80 13.45 10.12
CA ASN A 12 -4.18 14.47 9.15
C ASN A 12 -2.89 15.20 8.76
N ILE A 13 -2.23 14.65 7.72
CA ILE A 13 -1.24 15.36 6.93
C ILE A 13 -1.96 16.57 6.34
N SER A 14 -1.83 17.70 7.03
CA SER A 14 -2.24 19.03 6.60
C SER A 14 -1.30 19.49 5.49
N ASP A 15 -1.50 18.92 4.31
CA ASP A 15 -1.11 19.53 3.05
C ASP A 15 -2.41 19.77 2.27
N SER A 16 -3.07 20.88 2.60
CA SER A 16 -4.43 21.27 2.16
C SER A 16 -4.53 21.60 0.66
N SER A 17 -3.65 21.04 -0.17
CA SER A 17 -3.66 21.14 -1.64
C SER A 17 -3.66 19.78 -2.34
N ALA A 18 -3.36 18.68 -1.63
CA ALA A 18 -3.52 17.33 -2.14
C ALA A 18 -4.84 16.78 -1.61
N SER A 19 -5.89 16.86 -2.43
CA SER A 19 -7.09 16.04 -2.25
C SER A 19 -6.67 14.65 -1.81
N ILE A 20 -7.22 14.14 -0.70
CA ILE A 20 -6.92 12.79 -0.20
C ILE A 20 -7.14 11.83 -1.37
N LYS A 21 -6.05 11.42 -2.02
CA LYS A 21 -6.12 10.51 -3.14
C LYS A 21 -6.70 9.22 -2.60
N LYS A 22 -7.91 8.90 -3.04
CA LYS A 22 -8.68 7.73 -2.55
C LYS A 22 -7.95 6.41 -2.84
N ASN A 23 -6.95 6.44 -3.72
CA ASN A 23 -6.15 5.29 -4.15
C ASN A 23 -4.71 5.27 -3.57
N ARG A 24 -4.45 5.92 -2.42
CA ARG A 24 -3.14 5.88 -1.76
C ARG A 24 -3.13 4.92 -0.57
N ILE A 25 -2.11 4.08 -0.49
CA ILE A 25 -1.85 3.16 0.62
C ILE A 25 -0.54 3.57 1.30
N GLN A 26 -0.63 3.83 2.61
CA GLN A 26 0.54 4.03 3.46
C GLN A 26 0.87 2.70 4.15
N VAL A 27 2.03 2.14 3.83
CA VAL A 27 2.46 0.85 4.33
C VAL A 27 3.27 1.04 5.61
N SER A 28 2.94 0.23 6.61
CA SER A 28 3.67 0.14 7.87
C SER A 28 4.06 -1.30 8.15
N ASN A 29 5.25 -1.52 8.72
CA ASN A 29 5.85 -2.85 8.86
C ASN A 29 5.25 -3.69 10.00
N THR A 30 4.64 -3.07 11.01
CA THR A 30 4.26 -3.77 12.26
C THR A 30 2.76 -3.94 12.47
N LYS A 31 1.91 -3.35 11.62
CA LYS A 31 0.47 -3.29 11.89
C LYS A 31 -0.35 -4.34 11.14
N LYS A 32 0.08 -4.77 9.96
CA LYS A 32 -0.70 -5.65 9.08
C LYS A 32 0.22 -6.65 8.35
N PRO A 33 -0.25 -7.89 8.09
CA PRO A 33 0.49 -8.86 7.27
C PRO A 33 0.78 -8.34 5.86
N LEU A 34 1.80 -8.87 5.19
CA LEU A 34 2.18 -8.46 3.82
C LEU A 34 1.00 -8.52 2.83
N PHE A 35 0.29 -9.65 2.81
CA PHE A 35 -0.81 -9.89 1.87
C PHE A 35 -2.04 -9.00 2.10
N PHE A 36 -2.17 -8.40 3.29
CA PHE A 36 -3.21 -7.38 3.51
C PHE A 36 -3.02 -6.21 2.53
N TYR A 37 -1.80 -5.70 2.41
CA TYR A 37 -1.51 -4.59 1.51
C TYR A 37 -1.54 -4.99 0.03
N VAL A 38 -1.12 -6.22 -0.30
CA VAL A 38 -1.25 -6.77 -1.67
C VAL A 38 -2.72 -6.81 -2.09
N ASN A 39 -3.60 -7.34 -1.24
CA ASN A 39 -5.03 -7.45 -1.55
C ASN A 39 -5.72 -6.08 -1.56
N LEU A 40 -5.31 -5.17 -0.67
CA LEU A 40 -5.80 -3.80 -0.70
C LEU A 40 -5.40 -3.07 -1.99
N ALA A 41 -4.17 -3.27 -2.46
CA ALA A 41 -3.69 -2.70 -3.72
C ALA A 41 -4.46 -3.25 -4.93
N LYS A 42 -4.73 -4.56 -4.98
CA LYS A 42 -5.62 -5.17 -6.00
C LYS A 42 -6.99 -4.48 -6.00
N ARG A 43 -7.62 -4.34 -4.84
CA ARG A 43 -8.94 -3.68 -4.70
C ARG A 43 -8.91 -2.22 -5.16
N TYR A 44 -7.87 -1.46 -4.81
CA TYR A 44 -7.74 -0.06 -5.22
C TYR A 44 -7.53 0.06 -6.73
N MET A 45 -6.73 -0.82 -7.34
CA MET A 45 -6.59 -0.85 -8.80
C MET A 45 -7.89 -1.25 -9.49
N GLN A 46 -8.68 -2.18 -8.94
CA GLN A 46 -10.04 -2.47 -9.47
C GLN A 46 -10.93 -1.23 -9.48
N GLN A 47 -10.90 -0.41 -8.43
CA GLN A 47 -11.77 0.76 -8.27
C GLN A 47 -11.28 2.02 -8.98
N HIS A 48 -9.96 2.18 -9.12
CA HIS A 48 -9.34 3.44 -9.53
C HIS A 48 -8.32 3.30 -10.67
N ASN A 49 -8.15 2.10 -11.23
CA ASN A 49 -7.16 1.73 -12.27
C ASN A 49 -5.68 1.85 -11.86
N GLU A 50 -5.40 2.57 -10.77
CA GLU A 50 -4.06 2.82 -10.26
C GLU A 50 -4.06 2.84 -8.74
N VAL A 51 -2.90 2.55 -8.15
CA VAL A 51 -2.67 2.64 -6.71
C VAL A 51 -1.31 3.27 -6.43
N GLU A 52 -1.27 4.16 -5.43
CA GLU A 52 -0.05 4.79 -4.94
C GLU A 52 0.38 4.12 -3.63
N LEU A 53 1.50 3.41 -3.62
CA LEU A 53 2.09 2.79 -2.44
C LEU A 53 3.16 3.72 -1.86
N SER A 54 3.10 3.98 -0.56
CA SER A 54 4.09 4.83 0.12
C SER A 54 4.55 4.25 1.45
N ALA A 55 5.81 4.46 1.79
CA ALA A 55 6.38 4.03 3.07
C ALA A 55 7.57 4.90 3.50
N LEU A 56 7.88 4.83 4.80
CA LEU A 56 9.01 5.49 5.42
C LEU A 56 9.96 4.47 6.06
N GLY A 57 11.27 4.73 5.93
CA GLY A 57 12.33 3.98 6.62
C GLY A 57 12.22 2.46 6.39
N MET A 58 12.14 1.68 7.48
CA MET A 58 12.14 0.21 7.41
C MET A 58 10.96 -0.38 6.62
N ALA A 59 9.84 0.34 6.49
CA ALA A 59 8.68 -0.13 5.73
C ALA A 59 8.87 -0.01 4.21
N ILE A 60 9.95 0.63 3.74
CA ILE A 60 10.28 0.72 2.30
C ILE A 60 10.44 -0.68 1.69
N ALA A 61 11.10 -1.59 2.39
CA ALA A 61 11.27 -2.97 1.93
C ALA A 61 9.92 -3.65 1.65
N THR A 62 8.95 -3.48 2.55
CA THR A 62 7.60 -4.02 2.38
C THR A 62 6.90 -3.47 1.13
N VAL A 63 7.02 -2.16 0.85
CA VAL A 63 6.45 -1.55 -0.37
C VAL A 63 7.09 -2.13 -1.63
N VAL A 64 8.41 -2.30 -1.64
CA VAL A 64 9.13 -2.91 -2.76
C VAL A 64 8.62 -4.34 -2.98
N THR A 65 8.54 -5.15 -1.94
CA THR A 65 8.01 -6.52 -2.03
C THR A 65 6.56 -6.57 -2.54
N ILE A 66 5.69 -5.67 -2.08
CA ILE A 66 4.30 -5.60 -2.58
C ILE A 66 4.28 -5.29 -4.07
N ALA A 67 5.06 -4.30 -4.51
CA ALA A 67 5.15 -3.94 -5.92
C ALA A 67 5.69 -5.10 -6.76
N GLU A 68 6.75 -5.77 -6.30
CA GLU A 68 7.32 -6.95 -6.97
C GLU A 68 6.31 -8.09 -7.10
N ILE A 69 5.56 -8.43 -6.04
CA ILE A 69 4.51 -9.46 -6.09
C ILE A 69 3.48 -9.12 -7.16
N LEU A 70 2.99 -7.88 -7.18
CA LEU A 70 1.96 -7.45 -8.14
C LEU A 70 2.47 -7.47 -9.59
N LYS A 71 3.72 -7.07 -9.82
CA LYS A 71 4.31 -7.09 -11.17
C LYS A 71 4.64 -8.49 -11.65
N ASN A 72 5.25 -9.31 -10.79
CA ASN A 72 5.64 -10.68 -11.15
C ASN A 72 4.43 -11.58 -11.42
N ASN A 73 3.32 -11.36 -10.70
CA ASN A 73 2.06 -12.03 -10.97
C ASN A 73 1.32 -11.47 -12.20
N GLY A 74 1.90 -10.50 -12.91
CA GLY A 74 1.30 -9.90 -14.09
C GLY A 74 0.07 -9.05 -13.81
N LEU A 75 -0.14 -8.58 -12.58
CA LEU A 75 -1.31 -7.78 -12.18
C LEU A 75 -1.06 -6.27 -12.36
N ALA A 76 0.18 -5.81 -12.26
CA ALA A 76 0.50 -4.40 -12.29
C ALA A 76 1.67 -4.06 -13.20
N VAL A 77 1.70 -2.81 -13.64
CA VAL A 77 2.84 -2.16 -14.31
C VAL A 77 3.21 -0.92 -13.51
N GLU A 78 4.50 -0.70 -13.27
CA GLU A 78 4.97 0.53 -12.64
C GLU A 78 4.79 1.74 -13.58
N LYS A 79 4.20 2.80 -13.05
CA LYS A 79 4.07 4.09 -13.75
C LYS A 79 5.09 5.09 -13.24
N LYS A 80 5.41 5.05 -11.95
CA LYS A 80 6.34 5.97 -11.31
C LYS A 80 6.96 5.36 -10.07
N ILE A 81 8.26 5.60 -9.86
CA ILE A 81 8.98 5.28 -8.62
C ILE A 81 9.73 6.54 -8.18
N ILE A 82 9.49 7.00 -6.96
CA ILE A 82 10.16 8.16 -6.38
C ILE A 82 10.71 7.75 -5.02
N THR A 83 11.94 8.17 -4.75
CA THR A 83 12.49 8.19 -3.40
C THR A 83 12.84 9.62 -3.01
N SER A 84 12.63 9.96 -1.75
CA SER A 84 12.94 11.27 -1.21
C SER A 84 13.29 11.16 0.28
N THR A 85 13.73 12.25 0.87
CA THR A 85 13.89 12.38 2.33
C THR A 85 12.85 13.36 2.84
N VAL A 86 12.19 13.02 3.94
CA VAL A 86 11.23 13.89 4.61
C VAL A 86 11.65 14.13 6.06
N ASP A 87 11.47 15.35 6.54
CA ASP A 87 11.71 15.70 7.94
C ASP A 87 10.52 15.22 8.78
N MET A 88 10.77 14.31 9.71
CA MET A 88 9.78 13.82 10.67
C MET A 88 10.07 14.40 12.05
N ARG A 89 9.05 14.98 12.69
CA ARG A 89 9.12 15.36 14.10
C ARG A 89 8.59 14.22 14.95
N GLU A 90 9.41 13.75 15.89
CA GLU A 90 8.94 12.84 16.94
C GLU A 90 8.12 13.64 17.96
N GLU A 91 7.05 13.02 18.46
CA GLU A 91 6.08 13.64 19.38
C GLU A 91 6.70 14.07 20.72
N SER A 92 7.85 13.49 21.07
CA SER A 92 8.67 13.82 22.25
C SER A 92 9.41 15.17 22.15
N GLY A 93 9.19 15.96 21.10
CA GLY A 93 9.76 17.31 20.97
C GLY A 93 11.25 17.34 20.59
N GLY A 94 11.77 16.24 20.04
CA GLY A 94 13.15 16.14 19.58
C GLY A 94 13.43 16.94 18.29
N ARG A 95 14.72 17.01 17.92
CA ARG A 95 15.14 17.57 16.63
C ARG A 95 14.47 16.78 15.49
N PRO A 96 14.05 17.43 14.38
CA PRO A 96 13.53 16.71 13.22
C PRO A 96 14.52 15.66 12.74
N VAL A 97 14.03 14.44 12.50
CA VAL A 97 14.83 13.34 11.96
C VAL A 97 14.46 13.14 10.51
N GLN A 98 15.44 13.14 9.62
CA GLN A 98 15.22 12.80 8.22
C GLN A 98 14.94 11.31 8.07
N LYS A 99 13.82 10.98 7.42
CA LYS A 99 13.45 9.61 7.06
C LYS A 99 13.40 9.50 5.55
N ALA A 100 13.99 8.43 5.01
CA ALA A 100 13.76 8.07 3.62
C ALA A 100 12.27 7.75 3.41
N LYS A 101 11.73 8.22 2.30
CA LYS A 101 10.37 7.98 1.82
C LYS A 101 10.44 7.36 0.43
N ILE A 102 9.58 6.38 0.18
CA ILE A 102 9.34 5.84 -1.16
C ILE A 102 7.88 6.06 -1.55
N GLU A 103 7.65 6.33 -2.83
CA GLU A 103 6.33 6.44 -3.46
C GLU A 103 6.35 5.70 -4.80
N ILE A 104 5.51 4.68 -4.94
CA ILE A 104 5.38 3.86 -6.16
C ILE A 104 3.95 3.99 -6.67
N LEU A 105 3.79 4.49 -7.89
CA LEU A 105 2.52 4.47 -8.61
C LEU A 105 2.48 3.22 -9.49
N LEU A 106 1.51 2.35 -9.25
CA LEU A 106 1.22 1.17 -10.05
C LEU A 106 -0.09 1.38 -10.80
N GLY A 107 -0.14 0.95 -12.05
CA GLY A 107 -1.37 0.82 -12.82
C GLY A 107 -1.71 -0.65 -13.08
N LYS A 108 -2.98 -0.93 -13.38
CA LYS A 108 -3.40 -2.23 -13.92
C LYS A 108 -2.52 -2.62 -15.11
N SER A 109 -2.12 -3.88 -15.16
CA SER A 109 -1.65 -4.49 -16.40
C SER A 109 -2.82 -4.78 -17.34
N GLU A 110 -2.52 -5.16 -18.58
CA GLU A 110 -3.52 -5.62 -19.54
C GLU A 110 -4.23 -6.90 -19.08
N LYS A 111 -3.53 -7.77 -18.33
CA LYS A 111 -4.04 -9.06 -17.85
C LYS A 111 -4.77 -8.95 -16.51
N PHE A 112 -4.87 -7.75 -15.95
CA PHE A 112 -5.33 -7.58 -14.57
C PHE A 112 -6.75 -8.11 -14.35
N ASP A 113 -7.70 -7.68 -15.18
CA ASP A 113 -9.11 -8.04 -14.98
C ASP A 113 -9.34 -9.54 -15.22
N GLU A 114 -8.64 -10.14 -16.18
CA GLU A 114 -8.66 -11.59 -16.45
C GLU A 114 -8.14 -12.39 -15.25
N LEU A 115 -6.97 -12.03 -14.72
CA LEU A 115 -6.35 -12.72 -13.59
C LEU A 115 -7.15 -12.54 -12.29
N MET A 116 -7.78 -11.38 -12.08
CA MET A 116 -8.67 -11.15 -10.94
C MET A 116 -9.95 -11.98 -11.03
N ALA A 117 -10.52 -12.15 -12.23
CA ALA A 117 -11.69 -12.98 -12.43
C ALA A 117 -11.37 -14.48 -12.27
N ALA A 118 -10.23 -14.93 -12.80
CA ALA A 118 -9.76 -16.31 -12.64
C ALA A 118 -9.55 -16.67 -11.16
N ALA A 119 -8.86 -15.81 -10.40
CA ALA A 119 -8.65 -16.03 -8.96
C ALA A 119 -9.98 -16.08 -8.17
N ALA A 120 -10.95 -15.24 -8.51
CA ALA A 120 -12.26 -15.26 -7.85
C ALA A 120 -13.06 -16.54 -8.17
N ALA A 121 -12.90 -17.10 -9.37
CA ALA A 121 -13.53 -18.37 -9.74
C ALA A 121 -12.87 -19.55 -9.02
N GLU A 122 -11.54 -19.58 -8.90
CA GLU A 122 -10.82 -20.59 -8.13
C GLU A 122 -11.21 -20.56 -6.64
N GLU A 123 -11.27 -19.37 -6.03
CA GLU A 123 -11.71 -19.21 -4.63
C GLU A 123 -13.16 -19.65 -4.39
N ALA A 124 -14.03 -19.56 -5.40
CA ALA A 124 -15.41 -20.04 -5.31
C ALA A 124 -15.49 -21.57 -5.36
N LEU A 125 -14.73 -22.21 -6.25
CA LEU A 125 -14.68 -23.66 -6.39
C LEU A 125 -14.11 -24.34 -5.14
N ASP A 126 -13.04 -23.79 -4.56
CA ASP A 126 -12.44 -24.33 -3.33
C ASP A 126 -13.40 -24.30 -2.13
N ASN A 127 -14.28 -23.31 -2.05
CA ASN A 127 -15.30 -23.22 -0.99
C ASN A 127 -16.45 -24.22 -1.19
N GLU A 128 -16.78 -24.56 -2.44
CA GLU A 128 -17.81 -25.55 -2.76
C GLU A 128 -17.32 -26.98 -2.52
N GLU A 129 -16.03 -27.28 -2.75
CA GLU A 129 -15.46 -28.62 -2.47
C GLU A 129 -15.22 -28.90 -0.97
N GLN A 130 -15.17 -27.86 -0.13
CA GLN A 130 -15.01 -27.97 1.33
C GLN A 130 -16.34 -27.94 2.10
N SER A 131 -17.47 -27.81 1.41
CA SER A 131 -18.83 -27.81 1.98
C SER A 131 -19.54 -29.16 1.81
#